data_AF-A0A3N1I0C9-F1
#
_entry.id   AF-A0A3N1I0C9-F1
#
_cell.length_a   1.000
_cell.length_b   1.000
_cell.length_c   1.000
_cell.angle_alpha   90.00
_cell.angle_beta   90.00
_cell.angle_gamma   90.00
#
_symmetry.space_group_name_H-M   'P 1'
#
loop_
_entity.id
_entity.type
_entity.pdbx_description
1 polymer ?
#
loop_
_entity_poly.entity_id
_entity_poly.type
_entity_poly.pdbx_seq_one_letter_code
_entity_poly.pdbx_strand_id
1 'polypeptide(L)'
;MSTWNGFGTTYRGFSHPNRDGSHHATQWAVLFFLPVIPLRRHRLTVGDSSYTQYGNGSTSVTHYAVHEETPLVGGEILRTYLTWWVIGPLIVFGPPALVLWLVGDGIGFMTFFLLLAGCVAWCLWAGAAMEKRNRRERALPPG
;
A
#
# COMPACT_ATOMS: atom_id res chain seq x y z
N MET A 1 7.39 -14.74 -0.34
CA MET A 1 7.90 -13.35 -0.34
C MET A 1 8.53 -13.07 1.01
N SER A 2 9.46 -12.12 1.10
CA SER A 2 10.02 -11.68 2.39
C SER A 2 10.22 -10.17 2.33
N THR A 3 9.67 -9.47 3.31
CA THR A 3 9.90 -8.04 3.52
C THR A 3 10.36 -7.87 4.96
N TRP A 4 11.53 -7.28 5.16
CA TRP A 4 12.07 -6.99 6.48
C TRP A 4 12.21 -5.47 6.62
N ASN A 5 11.52 -4.89 7.60
CA ASN A 5 11.51 -3.44 7.84
C ASN A 5 11.24 -2.58 6.59
N GLY A 6 10.36 -3.05 5.69
CA GLY A 6 9.98 -2.33 4.47
C GLY A 6 10.90 -2.53 3.27
N PHE A 7 11.95 -3.35 3.39
CA PHE A 7 12.84 -3.74 2.31
C PHE A 7 12.58 -5.19 1.90
N GLY A 8 12.58 -5.47 0.61
CA GLY A 8 12.49 -6.84 0.10
C GLY A 8 11.66 -6.93 -1.16
N THR A 9 10.86 -7.98 -1.27
CA THR A 9 9.94 -8.15 -2.40
C THR A 9 8.52 -8.39 -1.94
N THR A 10 7.56 -7.79 -2.65
CA THR A 10 6.13 -7.98 -2.39
C THR A 10 5.32 -7.95 -3.67
N TYR A 11 4.13 -8.55 -3.66
CA TYR A 11 3.20 -8.46 -4.78
C TYR A 11 2.37 -7.18 -4.67
N ARG A 12 2.33 -6.39 -5.75
CA ARG A 12 1.45 -5.22 -5.89
C ARG A 12 0.81 -5.22 -7.28
N GLY A 13 -0.22 -4.40 -7.44
CA GLY A 13 -0.91 -4.27 -8.73
C GLY A 13 -1.86 -5.43 -9.06
N PHE A 14 -2.33 -6.19 -8.05
CA PHE A 14 -3.36 -7.23 -8.18
C PHE A 14 -4.50 -6.83 -9.14
N SER A 15 -4.78 -7.66 -10.14
CA SER A 15 -5.95 -7.52 -11.00
C SER A 15 -7.23 -7.86 -10.24
N HIS A 16 -8.38 -7.61 -10.86
CA HIS A 16 -9.64 -8.20 -10.43
C HIS A 16 -9.53 -9.74 -10.37
N PRO A 17 -10.29 -10.40 -9.48
CA PRO A 17 -10.32 -11.85 -9.41
C PRO A 17 -10.79 -12.43 -10.75
N ASN A 18 -10.06 -13.42 -11.25
CA ASN A 18 -10.48 -14.28 -12.34
C ASN A 18 -11.58 -15.24 -11.88
N ARG A 19 -12.24 -15.93 -12.83
CA ARG A 19 -13.32 -16.89 -12.56
C ARG A 19 -12.93 -18.03 -11.61
N ASP A 20 -11.66 -18.39 -11.56
CA ASP A 20 -11.08 -19.41 -10.70
C ASP A 20 -10.57 -18.85 -9.35
N GLY A 21 -10.78 -17.56 -9.08
CA GLY A 21 -10.28 -16.88 -7.88
C GLY A 21 -8.80 -16.52 -7.94
N SER A 22 -8.12 -16.73 -9.07
CA SER A 22 -6.74 -16.28 -9.27
C SER A 22 -6.66 -14.78 -9.59
N HIS A 23 -5.52 -14.17 -9.32
CA HIS A 23 -5.21 -12.78 -9.63
C HIS A 23 -3.91 -12.69 -10.38
N HIS A 24 -3.79 -11.73 -11.30
CA HIS A 24 -2.50 -11.31 -11.80
C HIS A 24 -1.91 -10.26 -10.86
N ALA A 25 -0.67 -10.43 -10.44
CA ALA A 25 0.05 -9.46 -9.64
C ALA A 25 1.49 -9.32 -10.11
N THR A 26 2.04 -8.13 -9.99
CA THR A 26 3.45 -7.87 -10.27
C THR A 26 4.23 -7.99 -8.96
N GLN A 27 5.30 -8.76 -8.97
CA GLN A 27 6.29 -8.79 -7.90
C GLN A 27 7.18 -7.55 -8.02
N TRP A 28 7.31 -6.80 -6.94
CA TRP A 28 8.10 -5.58 -6.86
C TRP A 28 9.22 -5.73 -5.86
N ALA A 29 10.40 -5.21 -6.19
CA ALA A 29 11.37 -4.81 -5.18
C ALA A 29 10.84 -3.55 -4.49
N VAL A 30 10.77 -3.61 -3.15
CA VAL A 30 10.25 -2.52 -2.33
C VAL A 30 11.31 -1.90 -1.45
N LEU A 31 11.18 -0.59 -1.29
CA LEU A 31 11.97 0.26 -0.40
C LEU A 31 10.99 1.07 0.46
N PHE A 32 11.10 0.98 1.78
CA PHE A 32 10.10 1.55 2.70
C PHE A 32 8.65 1.18 2.34
N PHE A 33 8.44 -0.08 1.96
CA PHE A 33 7.17 -0.62 1.46
C PHE A 33 6.68 -0.03 0.12
N LEU A 34 7.37 0.95 -0.47
CA LEU A 34 6.98 1.52 -1.77
C LEU A 34 7.52 0.67 -2.94
N PRO A 35 6.73 0.46 -4.01
CA PRO A 35 7.20 -0.23 -5.21
C PRO A 35 8.26 0.60 -5.93
N VAL A 36 9.47 0.06 -6.08
CA VAL A 36 10.57 0.73 -6.78
C VAL A 36 10.83 0.09 -8.14
N ILE A 37 11.07 -1.23 -8.18
CA ILE A 37 11.44 -1.94 -9.41
C ILE A 37 10.47 -3.11 -9.63
N PRO A 38 9.75 -3.17 -10.78
CA PRO A 38 8.96 -4.33 -11.12
C PRO A 38 9.89 -5.46 -11.54
N LEU A 39 9.70 -6.65 -10.97
CA LEU A 39 10.57 -7.80 -11.21
C LEU A 39 9.94 -8.76 -12.21
N ARG A 40 8.75 -9.28 -11.89
CA ARG A 40 8.03 -10.29 -12.68
C ARG A 40 6.54 -10.16 -12.46
N ARG A 41 5.73 -10.70 -13.38
CA ARG A 41 4.27 -10.77 -13.23
C ARG A 41 3.84 -12.21 -13.13
N HIS A 42 3.01 -12.51 -12.14
CA HIS A 42 2.55 -13.85 -11.84
C HIS A 42 1.03 -13.90 -11.81
N ARG A 43 0.45 -15.03 -12.23
CA ARG A 43 -0.91 -15.39 -11.84
C ARG A 43 -0.84 -16.23 -10.58
N LEU A 44 -1.55 -15.81 -9.56
CA LEU A 44 -1.49 -16.44 -8.25
C LEU A 44 -2.83 -16.39 -7.51
N THR A 45 -3.05 -17.34 -6.62
CA THR A 45 -4.15 -17.30 -5.65
C THR A 45 -3.57 -16.91 -4.29
N VAL A 46 -4.24 -15.98 -3.60
CA VAL A 46 -3.83 -15.54 -2.27
C VAL A 46 -4.50 -16.43 -1.24
N GLY A 47 -3.69 -17.18 -0.50
CA GLY A 47 -4.15 -18.03 0.60
C GLY A 47 -4.16 -17.28 1.93
N ASP A 48 -4.25 -18.05 3.01
CA ASP A 48 -4.32 -17.50 4.36
C ASP A 48 -3.04 -16.76 4.75
N SER A 49 -3.23 -15.73 5.57
CA SER A 49 -2.18 -14.97 6.22
C SER A 49 -2.09 -15.36 7.69
N SER A 50 -0.94 -15.88 8.12
CA SER A 50 -0.64 -16.09 9.53
C SER A 50 0.09 -14.89 10.10
N TYR A 51 -0.41 -14.37 11.21
CA TYR A 51 0.22 -13.28 11.95
C TYR A 51 0.75 -13.83 13.27
N THR A 52 2.03 -13.58 13.56
CA THR A 52 2.67 -13.97 14.81
C THR A 52 3.39 -12.78 15.42
N GLN A 53 2.98 -12.40 16.62
CA GLN A 53 3.60 -11.33 17.39
C GLN A 53 4.58 -11.93 18.39
N TYR A 54 5.79 -11.38 18.49
CA TYR A 54 6.81 -11.78 19.46
C TYR A 54 7.46 -10.54 20.07
N GLY A 55 7.20 -10.30 21.37
CA GLY A 55 7.64 -9.09 22.06
C GLY A 55 7.14 -7.82 21.36
N ASN A 56 8.06 -6.92 21.00
CA ASN A 56 7.79 -5.69 20.24
C ASN A 56 7.86 -5.87 18.71
N GLY A 57 8.10 -7.10 18.23
CA GLY A 57 8.15 -7.44 16.81
C GLY A 57 6.92 -8.19 16.35
N SER A 58 6.65 -8.13 15.04
CA SER A 58 5.60 -8.90 14.39
C SER A 58 6.11 -9.50 13.09
N THR A 59 5.72 -10.73 12.80
CA THR A 59 5.89 -11.36 11.48
C THR A 59 4.53 -11.73 10.93
N SER A 60 4.29 -11.38 9.66
CA SER A 60 3.11 -11.80 8.90
C SER A 60 3.58 -12.63 7.71
N VAL A 61 3.04 -13.84 7.56
CA VAL A 61 3.32 -14.75 6.46
C VAL A 61 2.04 -14.99 5.69
N THR A 62 2.00 -14.49 4.45
CA THR A 62 0.90 -14.77 3.50
C THR A 62 1.32 -15.86 2.53
N HIS A 63 0.53 -16.93 2.44
CA HIS A 63 0.75 -18.00 1.49
C HIS A 63 0.21 -17.62 0.11
N TYR A 64 1.00 -17.86 -0.94
CA TYR A 64 0.59 -17.61 -2.33
C TYR A 64 0.80 -18.88 -3.14
N ALA A 65 -0.22 -19.31 -3.87
CA ALA A 65 -0.10 -20.37 -4.87
C ALA A 65 0.15 -19.73 -6.23
N VAL A 66 1.37 -19.84 -6.75
CA VAL A 66 1.75 -19.28 -8.07
C VAL A 66 1.43 -20.32 -9.15
N HIS A 67 0.60 -19.94 -10.11
CA HIS A 67 0.15 -20.81 -11.20
C HIS A 67 1.03 -20.66 -12.45
N GLU A 68 1.33 -19.43 -12.84
CA GLU A 68 2.10 -19.13 -14.06
C GLU A 68 2.88 -17.81 -13.95
N GLU A 69 4.03 -17.74 -14.62
CA GLU A 69 4.73 -16.50 -14.90
C GLU A 69 4.22 -15.94 -16.23
N THR A 70 3.96 -14.63 -16.28
CA THR A 70 3.44 -13.93 -17.46
C THR A 70 4.31 -12.70 -17.76
N PRO A 71 4.35 -12.21 -19.02
CA PRO A 71 5.12 -11.02 -19.35
C PRO A 71 4.59 -9.80 -18.58
N LEU A 72 5.51 -8.90 -18.24
CA LEU A 72 5.19 -7.63 -17.59
C LEU A 72 4.27 -6.78 -18.48
N VAL A 73 3.19 -6.26 -17.90
CA VAL A 73 2.25 -5.40 -18.60
C VAL A 73 2.52 -3.96 -18.19
N GLY A 74 3.00 -3.14 -19.14
CA GLY A 74 3.38 -1.75 -18.89
C GLY A 74 2.25 -0.90 -18.28
N GLY A 75 1.00 -1.14 -18.69
CA GLY A 75 -0.17 -0.46 -18.12
C GLY A 75 -0.38 -0.75 -16.63
N GLU A 76 -0.13 -1.98 -16.18
CA GLU A 76 -0.23 -2.36 -14.76
C GLU A 76 0.89 -1.74 -13.93
N ILE A 77 2.10 -1.68 -14.51
CA ILE A 77 3.27 -1.03 -13.91
C ILE A 77 2.99 0.47 -13.73
N LEU A 78 2.58 1.15 -14.80
CA LEU A 78 2.28 2.58 -14.78
C LEU A 78 1.18 2.90 -13.78
N ARG A 79 0.09 2.13 -13.78
CA ARG A 79 -0.99 2.29 -12.80
C ARG A 79 -0.49 2.11 -11.37
N THR A 80 0.38 1.13 -11.12
CA THR A 80 0.96 0.91 -9.79
C THR A 80 1.82 2.09 -9.37
N TYR A 81 2.66 2.63 -10.25
CA TYR A 81 3.43 3.83 -9.94
C TYR A 81 2.54 5.04 -9.69
N LEU A 82 1.56 5.32 -10.55
CA LEU A 82 0.63 6.43 -10.36
C LEU A 82 -0.13 6.31 -9.03
N THR A 83 -0.60 5.12 -8.67
CA THR A 83 -1.28 4.92 -7.39
C THR A 83 -0.34 5.15 -6.21
N TRP A 84 0.87 4.61 -6.22
CA TRP A 84 1.76 4.61 -5.05
C TRP A 84 2.61 5.87 -4.90
N TRP A 85 2.98 6.52 -6.00
CA TRP A 85 3.87 7.69 -6.00
C TRP A 85 3.15 9.02 -6.25
N VAL A 86 1.94 8.99 -6.80
CA VAL A 86 1.21 10.22 -7.12
C VAL A 86 -0.10 10.29 -6.31
N ILE A 87 -1.04 9.38 -6.58
CA ILE A 87 -2.39 9.44 -6.01
C ILE A 87 -2.36 9.21 -4.49
N GLY A 88 -1.62 8.19 -4.02
CA GLY A 88 -1.47 7.88 -2.59
C GLY A 88 -0.92 9.07 -1.80
N PRO A 89 0.29 9.57 -2.13
CA PRO A 89 0.86 10.74 -1.49
C PRO A 89 -0.04 11.97 -1.60
N LEU A 90 -0.70 12.20 -2.73
CA LEU A 90 -1.62 13.32 -2.89
C LEU A 90 -2.84 13.24 -1.97
N ILE A 91 -3.43 12.06 -1.76
CA ILE A 91 -4.57 11.90 -0.85
C ILE A 91 -4.13 12.00 0.62
N VAL A 92 -2.98 11.42 0.95
CA VAL A 92 -2.45 11.38 2.31
C VAL A 92 -1.94 12.76 2.74
N PHE A 93 -1.13 13.42 1.91
CA PHE A 93 -0.46 14.68 2.26
C PHE A 93 -1.13 15.92 1.66
N GLY A 94 -1.97 15.78 0.64
CA GLY A 94 -2.62 16.92 -0.02
C GLY A 94 -3.50 17.75 0.91
N PRO A 95 -4.47 17.16 1.64
CA PRO A 95 -5.31 17.92 2.57
C PRO A 95 -4.50 18.58 3.69
N PRO A 96 -3.55 17.89 4.39
CA PRO A 96 -2.65 18.54 5.32
C PRO A 96 -1.86 19.71 4.73
N ALA A 97 -1.26 19.54 3.55
CA ALA A 97 -0.47 20.58 2.89
C ALA A 97 -1.33 21.80 2.53
N LEU A 98 -2.54 21.58 2.02
CA LEU A 98 -3.49 22.64 1.68
C LEU A 98 -3.95 23.40 2.92
N VAL A 99 -4.27 22.70 4.01
CA VAL A 99 -4.65 23.36 5.27
C VAL A 99 -3.48 24.18 5.82
N LEU A 100 -2.27 23.62 5.87
CA LEU A 100 -1.09 24.36 6.32
C LEU A 100 -0.79 25.57 5.45
N TRP A 101 -0.97 25.46 4.13
CA TRP A 101 -0.81 26.58 3.20
C TRP A 101 -1.86 27.68 3.41
N LEU A 102 -3.12 27.31 3.64
CA LEU A 102 -4.23 28.27 3.85
C LEU A 102 -4.15 29.01 5.19
N VAL A 103 -3.60 28.36 6.21
CA VAL A 103 -3.60 28.87 7.58
C VAL A 103 -2.59 30.01 7.78
N GLY A 104 -1.48 30.03 7.02
CA GLY A 104 -0.44 31.04 7.12
C GLY A 104 0.23 31.13 8.51
N ASP A 105 0.95 32.21 8.77
CA ASP A 105 1.77 32.36 10.00
C ASP A 105 0.98 32.87 11.23
N GLY A 106 -0.33 33.12 11.07
CA GLY A 106 -1.16 33.84 12.03
C GLY A 106 -1.81 33.00 13.14
N ILE A 107 -1.45 31.72 13.28
CA ILE A 107 -2.12 30.83 14.25
C ILE A 107 -1.41 30.78 15.60
N GLY A 108 -2.21 30.82 16.67
CA GLY A 108 -1.72 30.63 18.03
C GLY A 108 -1.13 29.23 18.26
N PHE A 109 -0.18 29.13 19.20
CA PHE A 109 0.55 27.90 19.53
C PHE A 109 -0.37 26.69 19.73
N MET A 110 -1.42 26.80 20.54
CA MET A 110 -2.32 25.68 20.81
C MET A 110 -3.07 25.21 19.55
N THR A 111 -3.50 26.14 18.70
CA THR A 111 -4.14 25.85 17.42
C THR A 111 -3.18 25.13 16.46
N PHE A 112 -1.90 25.52 16.44
CA PHE A 112 -0.88 24.84 15.65
C PHE A 112 -0.75 23.35 16.03
N PHE A 113 -0.67 23.02 17.33
CA PHE A 113 -0.55 21.63 17.76
C PHE A 113 -1.78 20.79 17.48
N LEU A 114 -2.99 21.35 17.65
CA LEU A 114 -4.23 20.65 17.31
C LEU A 114 -4.31 20.37 15.80
N LEU A 115 -3.89 21.33 14.98
CA LEU A 115 -3.87 21.19 13.54
C LEU A 115 -2.84 20.16 13.09
N LEU A 116 -1.64 20.19 13.67
CA LEU A 116 -0.61 19.17 13.46
C LEU A 116 -1.14 17.78 13.83
N ALA A 117 -1.78 17.63 14.98
CA ALA A 117 -2.37 16.37 15.42
C ALA A 117 -3.47 15.89 14.44
N GLY A 118 -4.31 16.80 13.95
CA GLY A 118 -5.31 16.51 12.92
C GLY A 118 -4.70 16.03 11.61
N CYS A 119 -3.61 16.67 11.16
CA CYS A 119 -2.87 16.25 9.97
C CYS A 119 -2.25 14.86 10.13
N VAL A 120 -1.65 14.56 11.29
CA VAL A 120 -1.10 13.23 11.59
C VAL A 120 -2.22 12.18 11.62
N ALA A 121 -3.34 12.48 12.29
CA ALA A 121 -4.49 11.59 12.33
C ALA A 121 -5.06 11.33 10.94
N TRP A 122 -5.14 12.35 10.08
CA TRP A 122 -5.53 12.21 8.68
C TRP A 122 -4.60 11.29 7.92
N CYS A 123 -3.28 11.49 8.01
CA CYS A 123 -2.31 10.66 7.29
C CYS A 123 -2.45 9.17 7.68
N LEU A 124 -2.58 8.90 8.98
CA LEU A 124 -2.76 7.53 9.48
C LEU A 124 -4.08 6.92 9.00
N TRP A 125 -5.19 7.65 9.13
CA TRP A 125 -6.51 7.17 8.74
C TRP A 125 -6.64 6.97 7.23
N ALA A 126 -6.21 7.96 6.43
CA ALA A 126 -6.27 7.92 4.98
C ALA A 126 -5.43 6.76 4.42
N GLY A 127 -4.22 6.57 4.93
CA GLY A 127 -3.36 5.44 4.56
C GLY A 127 -4.04 4.09 4.83
N ALA A 128 -4.55 3.89 6.05
CA ALA A 128 -5.23 2.66 6.44
C ALA A 128 -6.53 2.43 5.64
N ALA A 129 -7.33 3.47 5.41
CA ALA A 129 -8.57 3.40 4.65
C ALA A 129 -8.33 3.05 3.18
N MET A 130 -7.30 3.64 2.56
CA MET A 130 -6.91 3.35 1.18
C MET A 130 -6.48 1.88 1.03
N GLU A 131 -5.66 1.37 1.94
CA GLU A 131 -5.23 -0.03 1.90
C GLU A 131 -6.42 -0.98 2.08
N LYS A 132 -7.26 -0.75 3.10
CA LYS A 132 -8.44 -1.56 3.36
C LYS A 132 -9.40 -1.59 2.18
N ARG A 133 -9.66 -0.43 1.56
CA ARG A 133 -10.52 -0.32 0.37
C ARG A 133 -9.93 -1.09 -0.81
N ASN A 134 -8.64 -0.88 -1.10
CA ASN A 134 -7.97 -1.52 -2.22
C ASN A 134 -7.91 -3.06 -2.08
N ARG A 135 -7.76 -3.57 -0.85
CA ARG A 135 -7.85 -5.02 -0.58
C ARG A 135 -9.27 -5.56 -0.79
N ARG A 136 -10.28 -4.84 -0.30
CA ARG A 136 -11.69 -5.23 -0.45
C ARG A 136 -12.14 -5.27 -1.91
N GLU A 137 -11.81 -4.25 -2.70
CA GLU A 137 -12.14 -4.20 -4.14
C GLU A 137 -11.52 -5.36 -4.93
N ARG A 138 -10.39 -5.88 -4.44
CA ARG A 138 -9.66 -6.98 -5.07
C ARG A 138 -9.93 -8.33 -4.41
N ALA A 139 -10.92 -8.42 -3.51
CA ALA A 139 -11.26 -9.63 -2.76
C ALA A 139 -10.05 -10.30 -2.07
N LEU A 140 -9.08 -9.50 -1.63
CA LEU A 140 -7.88 -9.98 -0.94
C LEU A 140 -8.16 -10.17 0.55
N PRO A 141 -7.51 -11.15 1.21
CA PRO A 141 -7.61 -11.31 2.66
C PRO A 141 -7.11 -10.06 3.42
N PRO A 142 -7.58 -9.85 4.66
CA PRO A 142 -7.11 -8.76 5.51
C PRO A 142 -5.59 -8.83 5.69
N GLY A 143 -4.93 -7.67 5.61
CA GLY A 143 -3.48 -7.52 5.75
C GLY A 143 -3.06 -7.23 7.17
#